data_AF-A0A9Q6AAX8-F1
#
_entry.id   AF-A0A9Q6AAX8-F1
#
_cell.length_a   1.000
_cell.length_b   1.000
_cell.length_c   1.000
_cell.angle_alpha   90.00
_cell.angle_beta   90.00
_cell.angle_gamma   90.00
#
_symmetry.space_group_name_H-M   'P 1'
#
loop_
_entity.id
_entity.type
_entity.pdbx_description
1 polymer ?
#
loop_
_entity_poly.entity_id
_entity_poly.type
_entity_poly.pdbx_seq_one_letter_code
_entity_poly.pdbx_strand_id
1 'polypeptide(L)'
;MNENIIPINRHTQDMPSNGSMIENSGNSEVHIEIHIDTMPIAFAILCSALAAKQMSKEEFDTAYTQLREMNNGYHNGTSVKQIINQENEV
;
A
#
# COMPACT_ATOMS: atom_id res chain seq x y z
N MET A 1 -8.70 15.40 -80.59
CA MET A 1 -7.83 16.06 -79.60
C MET A 1 -8.73 16.84 -78.66
N ASN A 2 -9.05 16.23 -77.53
CA ASN A 2 -9.76 16.82 -76.40
C ASN A 2 -9.56 15.86 -75.23
N GLU A 3 -8.40 16.02 -74.60
CA GLU A 3 -8.00 15.32 -73.38
C GLU A 3 -9.02 15.64 -72.28
N ASN A 4 -9.93 14.72 -71.99
CA ASN A 4 -10.86 14.85 -70.86
C ASN A 4 -10.14 14.32 -69.61
N ILE A 5 -9.33 15.18 -68.99
CA ILE A 5 -8.71 14.92 -67.70
C ILE A 5 -9.75 15.15 -66.61
N ILE A 6 -10.13 14.08 -65.91
CA ILE A 6 -10.91 14.14 -64.66
C ILE A 6 -10.36 13.07 -63.71
N PRO A 7 -10.38 13.31 -62.39
CA PRO A 7 -9.22 13.67 -61.59
C PRO A 7 -8.60 12.44 -60.92
N ILE A 8 -7.34 12.56 -60.48
CA ILE A 8 -6.70 11.61 -59.59
C ILE A 8 -7.61 11.41 -58.37
N ASN A 9 -8.18 10.21 -58.23
CA ASN A 9 -8.82 9.78 -57.00
C ASN A 9 -7.72 9.64 -55.95
N ARG A 10 -7.32 10.79 -55.38
CA ARG A 10 -6.60 10.86 -54.12
C ARG A 10 -7.62 10.42 -53.09
N HIS A 11 -7.80 9.10 -52.97
CA HIS A 11 -8.09 8.55 -51.66
C HIS A 11 -6.91 8.99 -50.82
N THR A 12 -7.10 10.12 -50.16
CA THR A 12 -6.54 10.43 -48.87
C THR A 12 -6.33 9.09 -48.19
N GLN A 13 -5.08 8.69 -48.05
CA GLN A 13 -4.77 7.63 -47.13
C GLN A 13 -5.19 8.20 -45.77
N ASP A 14 -6.45 7.96 -45.42
CA ASP A 14 -6.90 7.97 -44.04
C ASP A 14 -6.12 6.81 -43.42
N MET A 15 -4.89 7.11 -43.04
CA MET A 15 -4.10 6.27 -42.18
C MET A 15 -5.00 6.03 -40.98
N PRO A 16 -5.46 4.79 -40.72
CA PRO A 16 -6.26 4.58 -39.53
C PRO A 16 -5.38 5.05 -38.39
N SER A 17 -5.89 6.03 -37.65
CA SER A 17 -5.26 6.45 -36.41
C SER A 17 -5.44 5.27 -35.48
N ASN A 18 -4.50 4.33 -35.53
CA ASN A 18 -4.32 3.26 -34.56
C ASN A 18 -3.72 3.86 -33.28
N GLY A 19 -4.21 5.04 -32.89
CA GLY A 19 -3.88 5.69 -31.65
C GLY A 19 -4.62 4.96 -30.55
N SER A 20 -4.05 3.86 -30.08
CA SER A 20 -4.32 3.41 -28.72
C SER A 20 -3.71 4.44 -27.78
N MET A 21 -4.40 5.58 -27.61
CA MET A 21 -4.05 6.55 -26.59
C MET A 21 -4.62 6.00 -25.28
N ILE A 22 -3.82 5.17 -24.61
CA ILE A 22 -4.12 4.75 -23.23
C ILE A 22 -3.82 5.98 -22.38
N GLU A 23 -4.78 6.89 -22.33
CA GLU A 23 -4.54 8.24 -21.82
C GLU A 23 -4.20 8.27 -20.35
N ASN A 24 -4.71 7.34 -19.53
CA ASN A 24 -4.28 7.10 -18.15
C ASN A 24 -4.95 5.81 -17.65
N SER A 25 -4.18 4.76 -17.38
CA SER A 25 -4.66 3.62 -16.58
C SER A 25 -4.73 4.08 -15.12
N GLY A 26 -5.84 4.75 -14.78
CA GLY A 26 -6.13 5.37 -13.48
C GLY A 26 -6.38 4.38 -12.33
N ASN A 27 -5.56 3.33 -12.21
CA ASN A 27 -5.57 2.34 -11.13
C ASN A 27 -4.15 2.01 -10.61
N SER A 28 -3.16 2.88 -10.85
CA SER A 28 -1.76 2.57 -10.53
C SER A 28 -1.39 2.76 -9.05
N GLU A 29 -2.32 3.23 -8.21
CA GLU A 29 -2.06 3.40 -6.78
C GLU A 29 -2.53 2.17 -6.00
N VAL A 30 -1.55 1.33 -5.66
CA VAL A 30 -1.75 0.11 -4.85
C VAL A 30 -1.28 0.41 -3.43
N HIS A 31 -2.23 0.61 -2.52
CA HIS A 31 -1.92 0.74 -1.09
C HIS A 31 -1.76 -0.65 -0.47
N ILE A 32 -0.54 -1.00 -0.09
CA ILE A 32 -0.22 -2.26 0.59
C ILE A 32 0.05 -1.95 2.06
N GLU A 33 -0.80 -2.47 2.94
CA GLU A 33 -0.59 -2.40 4.39
C GLU A 33 -0.18 -3.78 4.90
N ILE A 34 1.06 -3.89 5.38
CA ILE A 34 1.61 -5.14 5.91
C ILE A 34 1.61 -5.06 7.42
N HIS A 35 0.83 -5.94 8.05
CA HIS A 35 0.82 -6.12 9.50
C HIS A 35 1.68 -7.32 9.88
N ILE A 36 2.70 -7.08 10.71
CA ILE A 36 3.57 -8.14 11.25
C ILE A 36 3.41 -8.15 12.77
N ASP A 37 2.89 -9.25 13.31
CA ASP A 37 2.88 -9.46 14.75
C ASP A 37 4.29 -9.88 15.21
N THR A 38 4.94 -8.98 15.96
CA THR A 38 6.29 -9.20 16.49
C THR A 38 6.30 -9.78 17.91
N MET A 39 5.13 -9.99 18.53
CA MET A 39 5.02 -10.49 19.90
C MET A 39 5.68 -11.87 20.10
N PRO A 40 5.47 -12.87 19.21
CA PRO A 40 6.09 -14.19 19.37
C PRO A 40 7.62 -14.13 19.33
N ILE A 41 8.17 -13.25 18.49
CA ILE A 41 9.61 -13.06 18.34
C ILE A 41 10.19 -12.43 19.62
N ALA A 42 9.57 -11.36 20.11
CA ALA A 42 10.01 -10.71 21.33
C ALA A 42 9.95 -11.66 22.54
N PHE A 43 8.89 -12.46 22.65
CA PHE A 43 8.77 -13.46 23.71
C PHE A 43 9.88 -14.53 23.62
N ALA A 44 10.18 -15.03 22.42
CA ALA A 44 11.27 -15.99 22.22
C ALA A 44 12.65 -15.42 22.63
N ILE A 45 12.90 -14.13 22.37
CA ILE A 45 14.12 -13.45 22.81
C ILE A 45 14.21 -13.41 24.34
N LEU A 46 13.13 -13.02 25.03
CA LEU A 46 13.09 -13.01 26.50
C LEU A 46 13.32 -14.41 27.07
N CYS A 47 12.67 -15.44 26.51
CA CYS A 47 12.88 -16.82 26.94
C CYS A 47 14.33 -17.28 26.73
N SER A 48 14.94 -16.89 25.60
CA SER A 48 16.33 -17.22 25.30
C SER A 48 17.29 -16.58 26.31
N ALA A 49 17.09 -15.31 26.64
CA ALA A 49 17.90 -14.59 27.64
C ALA A 49 17.76 -15.20 29.04
N LEU A 50 16.54 -15.55 29.45
CA LEU A 50 16.28 -16.22 30.73
C LEU A 50 16.95 -17.60 30.79
N ALA A 51 16.81 -18.41 29.74
CA ALA A 51 17.44 -19.74 29.66
C ALA A 51 18.97 -19.66 29.68
N ALA A 52 19.54 -18.63 29.03
CA ALA A 52 20.97 -18.33 29.06
C ALA A 52 21.45 -17.73 30.39
N LYS A 53 20.56 -17.55 31.38
CA LYS A 53 20.84 -16.91 32.68
C LYS A 53 21.39 -15.48 32.54
N GLN A 54 21.04 -14.80 31.45
CA GLN A 54 21.42 -13.41 31.19
C GLN A 54 20.50 -12.40 31.87
N MET A 55 19.39 -12.88 32.45
CA MET A 55 18.46 -12.11 33.26
C MET A 55 17.85 -12.97 34.37
N SER A 56 17.39 -12.33 35.44
CA SER A 56 16.63 -12.99 36.50
C SER A 56 15.17 -13.23 36.09
N LYS A 57 14.45 -14.03 36.89
CA LYS A 57 13.02 -14.26 36.67
C LYS A 57 12.20 -12.97 36.85
N GLU A 58 12.57 -12.14 37.82
CA GLU A 58 11.94 -10.86 38.10
C GLU A 58 12.16 -9.86 36.95
N GLU A 59 13.37 -9.82 36.39
CA GLU A 59 13.68 -9.02 35.21
C GLU A 59 12.88 -9.48 33.99
N PHE A 60 12.77 -10.80 33.78
CA PHE A 60 11.94 -11.38 32.73
C PHE A 60 10.47 -10.98 32.88
N ASP A 61 9.90 -11.11 34.08
CA ASP A 61 8.47 -10.81 34.33
C ASP A 61 8.17 -9.33 34.11
N THR A 62 9.10 -8.46 34.54
CA THR A 62 9.02 -7.02 34.32
C THR A 62 9.06 -6.70 32.82
N ALA A 63 10.02 -7.27 32.09
CA ALA A 63 10.16 -7.05 30.64
C ALA A 63 8.96 -7.59 29.85
N TYR A 64 8.44 -8.77 30.22
CA TYR A 64 7.27 -9.35 29.57
C TYR A 64 6.00 -8.52 29.83
N THR A 65 5.83 -7.97 31.04
CA THR A 65 4.71 -7.10 31.37
C THR A 65 4.75 -5.82 30.53
N GLN A 66 5.91 -5.17 30.44
CA GLN A 66 6.09 -3.99 29.59
C GLN A 66 5.82 -4.30 28.11
N LEU A 67 6.33 -5.43 27.61
CA LEU A 67 6.08 -5.88 26.23
C LEU A 67 4.57 -6.04 25.96
N ARG A 68 3.81 -6.61 26.90
CA ARG A 68 2.36 -6.74 26.78
C ARG A 68 1.63 -5.41 26.81
N GLU A 69 2.05 -4.49 27.69
CA GLU A 69 1.47 -3.16 27.78
C GLU A 69 1.69 -2.35 26.52
N MET A 70 2.90 -2.44 25.94
CA MET A 70 3.20 -1.83 24.64
C MET A 70 2.27 -2.37 23.55
N ASN A 71 2.14 -3.69 23.43
CA ASN A 71 1.29 -4.31 22.41
C ASN A 71 -0.20 -3.91 22.59
N ASN A 72 -0.71 -3.88 23.83
CA ASN A 72 -2.06 -3.42 24.10
C ASN A 72 -2.28 -1.93 23.78
N GLY A 73 -1.26 -1.08 23.97
CA GLY A 73 -1.30 0.33 23.61
C GLY A 73 -1.39 0.57 22.10
N TYR A 74 -0.73 -0.27 21.29
CA TYR A 74 -0.81 -0.22 19.83
C TYR A 74 -2.22 -0.52 19.29
N HIS A 75 -3.03 -1.32 19.99
CA HIS A 75 -4.40 -1.62 19.57
C HIS A 75 -5.42 -0.51 19.89
N ASN A 76 -5.07 0.47 20.74
CA ASN A 76 -5.96 1.56 21.16
C ASN A 76 -5.68 2.88 20.44
N GLY A 77 -4.75 2.91 19.49
CA GLY A 77 -4.44 4.07 18.66
C GLY A 77 -5.47 4.28 17.56
N THR A 78 -6.42 5.17 17.82
CA THR A 78 -7.19 6.00 16.88
C THR A 78 -7.25 5.49 15.43
N SER A 79 -8.36 4.83 15.06
CA SER A 79 -8.77 4.75 13.65
C SER A 79 -8.84 6.16 13.08
N VAL A 80 -7.88 6.54 12.23
CA VAL A 80 -7.83 7.79 11.46
C VAL A 80 -9.00 7.91 10.45
N LYS A 81 -9.98 7.01 10.50
CA LYS A 81 -11.13 6.95 9.59
C LYS A 81 -12.19 8.05 9.80
N GLN A 82 -12.03 8.99 10.73
CA GLN A 82 -13.06 10.00 11.02
C GLN A 82 -12.76 11.42 10.51
N ILE A 83 -11.61 11.71 9.88
CA ILE A 83 -11.26 13.09 9.50
C ILE A 83 -11.57 13.41 8.02
N ILE A 84 -11.86 12.44 7.16
CA ILE A 84 -11.91 12.68 5.69
C ILE A 84 -13.32 12.97 5.14
N ASN A 85 -14.40 12.84 5.93
CA ASN A 85 -15.79 13.02 5.44
C ASN A 85 -16.45 14.34 5.87
N GLN A 86 -15.68 15.39 6.15
CA GLN A 86 -16.23 16.67 6.59
C GLN A 86 -15.76 17.85 5.73
N GLU A 87 -15.48 17.62 4.45
CA GLU A 87 -15.37 18.67 3.44
C GLU A 87 -15.99 18.12 2.15
N ASN A 88 -17.32 18.26 1.99
CA ASN A 88 -18.06 18.35 0.73
C ASN A 88 -19.57 18.14 0.97
N GLU A 89 -20.20 19.01 1.76
CA GLU A 89 -21.62 19.36 1.59
C GLU A 89 -21.80 20.83 1.98
N VAL A 90 -21.70 21.72 1.00
CA VAL A 90 -22.33 23.06 0.97
C VAL A 90 -22.84 23.31 -0.43
#